data_AF-A0AAV2T186-F1
#
_entry.id   AF-A0AAV2T186-F1
#
_cell.length_a   1.000
_cell.length_b   1.000
_cell.length_c   1.000
_cell.angle_alpha   90.00
_cell.angle_beta   90.00
_cell.angle_gamma   90.00
#
_symmetry.space_group_name_H-M   'P 1'
#
loop_
_entity.id
_entity.type
_entity.pdbx_description
1 polymer ?
#
loop_
_entity_poly.entity_id
_entity_poly.type
_entity_poly.pdbx_seq_one_letter_code
_entity_poly.pdbx_strand_id
1 'polypeptide(L)'
;MNKRAHLIHELVETQAKFALDMEELDRAFKKNSTRLIAEDKYLLLGNLTEVAELSSQINDSWQEEYTRYPLTEVDGAVIAAKTLPFKDRINDVFFTYNSNYDAGAVRKHAEMEAYVDEGLENLKLTKPNVLNISSELIKPVQRMFKFIQLFEKLQEHTPESHEDYQATTEMYESFAALARRVNEKKRWCEIRNEVFGGTTQKPNRSIILDMKSFPGLMNSLRLLKKPAQLEIDRLIEEEKNRLQKLQNIITSVREWIRRWVDCTSKAYYSERNFLQCVLNMCDNERHLCIHPLVKSCSQSYAVPVDEINAYVAVVDSCLADLKRVYEPGLRRVADRLGQLLEITNDPQLLLEKLYSVHQELKTTVRKLDEQNYANQSEAALVEAHEELQHTKNTLQENLRKELPVLNKQIENVLFAAVSYVQVVTAKMTSREVLSMRKVMEKARQSPAGKPTLDLVEWRKFVEHIRARVTNSQSQVASIPNAGGASRISRSSSAARSGRDSSEKQT
;
A
#
# COMPACT_ATOMS: atom_id res chain seq x y z
N MET A 1 -7.02 -9.24 -54.16
CA MET A 1 -6.28 -9.39 -52.89
C MET A 1 -7.11 -10.21 -51.92
N ASN A 2 -6.51 -11.16 -51.21
CA ASN A 2 -7.19 -11.86 -50.12
C ASN A 2 -7.39 -10.91 -48.91
N LYS A 3 -8.15 -11.34 -47.90
CA LYS A 3 -8.46 -10.49 -46.74
C LYS A 3 -7.20 -10.09 -45.94
N ARG A 4 -6.21 -11.00 -45.81
CA ARG A 4 -4.93 -10.73 -45.15
C ARG A 4 -4.14 -9.61 -45.84
N ALA A 5 -4.01 -9.66 -47.16
CA ALA A 5 -3.32 -8.64 -47.96
C ALA A 5 -3.93 -7.24 -47.78
N HIS A 6 -5.27 -7.13 -47.72
CA HIS A 6 -5.93 -5.85 -47.45
C HIS A 6 -5.63 -5.33 -46.05
N LEU A 7 -5.63 -6.21 -45.03
CA LEU A 7 -5.31 -5.83 -43.65
C LEU A 7 -3.86 -5.36 -43.52
N ILE A 8 -2.92 -6.01 -44.20
CA ILE A 8 -1.51 -5.61 -44.23
C ILE A 8 -1.35 -4.26 -44.92
N HIS A 9 -1.99 -4.07 -46.08
CA HIS A 9 -1.98 -2.79 -46.78
C HIS A 9 -2.52 -1.68 -45.87
N GLU A 10 -3.70 -1.88 -45.26
CA GLU A 10 -4.29 -0.90 -44.33
C GLU A 10 -3.35 -0.62 -43.14
N LEU A 11 -2.74 -1.66 -42.57
CA LEU A 11 -1.85 -1.54 -41.43
C LEU A 11 -0.60 -0.70 -41.74
N VAL A 12 0.05 -0.97 -42.87
CA VAL A 12 1.26 -0.29 -43.35
C VAL A 12 0.95 1.15 -43.78
N GLU A 13 -0.09 1.35 -44.60
CA GLU A 13 -0.49 2.69 -45.07
C GLU A 13 -0.88 3.61 -43.91
N THR A 14 -1.69 3.10 -42.98
CA THR A 14 -2.10 3.91 -41.81
C THR A 14 -0.96 4.12 -40.82
N GLN A 15 0.05 3.24 -40.77
CA GLN A 15 1.26 3.46 -39.98
C GLN A 15 2.12 4.57 -40.57
N ALA A 16 2.31 4.58 -41.89
CA ALA A 16 3.07 5.62 -42.57
C ALA A 16 2.48 7.00 -42.32
N LYS A 17 1.14 7.11 -42.47
CA LYS A 17 0.43 8.34 -42.15
C LYS A 17 0.60 8.75 -40.69
N PHE A 18 0.46 7.82 -39.75
CA PHE A 18 0.62 8.11 -38.33
C PHE A 18 2.05 8.56 -37.97
N ALA A 19 3.08 7.90 -38.52
CA ALA A 19 4.47 8.24 -38.28
C ALA A 19 4.79 9.66 -38.77
N LEU A 20 4.37 10.00 -40.01
CA LEU A 20 4.51 11.35 -40.56
C LEU A 20 3.78 12.40 -39.70
N ASP A 21 2.55 12.10 -39.28
CA ASP A 21 1.77 12.99 -38.42
C ASP A 21 2.50 13.30 -37.10
N MET A 22 3.10 12.29 -36.45
CA MET A 22 3.82 12.47 -35.19
C MET A 22 5.14 13.20 -35.36
N GLU A 23 5.87 12.94 -36.45
CA GLU A 23 7.13 13.64 -36.74
C GLU A 23 6.89 15.13 -37.04
N GLU A 24 5.87 15.46 -37.83
CA GLU A 24 5.49 16.85 -38.09
C GLU A 24 5.04 17.58 -36.82
N LEU A 25 4.27 16.90 -35.97
CA LEU A 25 3.79 17.44 -34.69
C LEU A 25 4.96 17.73 -33.74
N ASP A 26 5.87 16.77 -33.56
CA ASP A 26 7.07 16.93 -32.74
C ASP A 26 7.98 18.06 -33.27
N ARG A 27 8.17 18.12 -34.59
CA ARG A 27 8.95 19.18 -35.25
C ARG A 27 8.33 20.56 -35.07
N ALA A 28 7.00 20.67 -35.13
CA ALA A 28 6.30 21.93 -34.92
C ALA A 28 6.52 22.47 -33.51
N PHE A 29 6.37 21.62 -32.48
CA PHE A 29 6.60 22.03 -31.08
C PHE A 29 8.07 22.30 -30.75
N LYS A 30 9.02 21.63 -31.41
CA LYS A 30 10.46 21.92 -31.27
C LYS A 30 10.86 23.29 -31.83
N LYS A 31 10.08 23.86 -32.74
CA LYS A 31 10.29 25.20 -33.32
C LYS A 31 9.70 26.33 -32.48
N ASN A 32 9.00 26.02 -31.39
CA ASN A 32 8.41 27.03 -30.53
C ASN A 32 9.48 27.92 -29.88
N SER A 33 9.28 29.22 -29.98
CA SER A 33 10.06 30.27 -29.33
C SER A 33 9.58 30.51 -27.90
N THR A 34 8.30 30.25 -27.62
CA THR A 34 7.70 30.35 -26.29
C THR A 34 8.33 29.36 -25.33
N ARG A 35 8.85 29.86 -24.21
CA ARG A 35 9.45 29.03 -23.17
C ARG A 35 8.37 28.55 -22.20
N LEU A 36 8.27 27.25 -22.08
CA LEU A 36 7.43 26.57 -21.10
C LEU A 36 8.33 25.70 -20.20
N ILE A 37 8.02 25.62 -18.91
CA ILE A 37 8.78 24.80 -17.96
C ILE A 37 8.69 23.32 -18.32
N ALA A 38 9.66 22.53 -17.88
CA ALA A 38 9.79 21.13 -18.28
C ALA A 38 8.57 20.29 -17.85
N GLU A 39 8.03 20.58 -16.67
CA GLU A 39 6.87 19.90 -16.09
C GLU A 39 5.61 20.15 -16.93
N ASP A 40 5.37 21.39 -17.33
CA ASP A 40 4.21 21.79 -18.14
C ASP A 40 4.31 21.28 -19.57
N LYS A 41 5.52 21.28 -20.15
CA LYS A 41 5.79 20.63 -21.44
C LYS A 41 5.49 19.14 -21.38
N TYR A 42 5.93 18.47 -20.32
CA TYR A 42 5.67 17.05 -20.11
C TYR A 42 4.17 16.78 -19.87
N LEU A 43 3.45 17.68 -19.22
CA LEU A 43 2.00 17.56 -19.04
C LEU A 43 1.22 17.70 -20.36
N LEU A 44 1.67 18.57 -21.26
CA LEU A 44 1.04 18.79 -22.57
C LEU A 44 1.40 17.72 -23.61
N LEU A 45 2.68 17.38 -23.70
CA LEU A 45 3.22 16.57 -24.79
C LEU A 45 3.62 15.15 -24.35
N GLY A 46 3.67 14.88 -23.04
CA GLY A 46 4.16 13.60 -22.52
C GLY A 46 5.56 13.28 -23.06
N ASN A 47 5.70 12.06 -23.58
CA ASN A 47 6.87 11.59 -24.31
C ASN A 47 6.64 11.57 -25.84
N LEU A 48 6.00 12.60 -26.41
CA LEU A 48 5.69 12.69 -27.85
C LEU A 48 6.90 12.42 -28.76
N THR A 49 8.07 12.93 -28.42
CA THR A 49 9.30 12.72 -29.19
C THR A 49 9.63 11.22 -29.30
N GLU A 50 9.53 10.48 -28.20
CA GLU A 50 9.75 9.03 -28.21
C GLU A 50 8.69 8.29 -29.03
N VAL A 51 7.43 8.75 -28.99
CA VAL A 51 6.34 8.20 -29.82
C VAL A 51 6.64 8.42 -31.30
N ALA A 52 7.07 9.62 -31.69
CA ALA A 52 7.42 9.94 -33.08
C ALA A 52 8.59 9.09 -33.58
N GLU A 53 9.69 9.03 -32.81
CA GLU A 53 10.86 8.23 -33.15
C GLU A 53 10.55 6.74 -33.29
N LEU A 54 9.82 6.18 -32.31
CA LEU A 54 9.42 4.78 -32.36
C LEU A 54 8.49 4.48 -33.54
N SER A 55 7.56 5.39 -33.84
CA SER A 55 6.62 5.23 -34.94
C SER A 55 7.31 5.25 -36.30
N SER A 56 8.33 6.10 -36.46
CA SER A 56 9.19 6.10 -37.65
C SER A 56 9.94 4.79 -37.80
N GLN A 57 10.59 4.29 -36.74
CA GLN A 57 11.35 3.03 -36.80
C GLN A 57 10.47 1.82 -37.15
N ILE A 58 9.27 1.75 -36.57
CA ILE A 58 8.28 0.71 -36.92
C ILE A 58 7.85 0.87 -38.38
N ASN A 59 7.57 2.09 -38.83
CA ASN A 59 7.18 2.34 -40.21
C ASN A 59 8.28 1.91 -41.19
N ASP A 60 9.54 2.27 -40.93
CA ASP A 60 10.66 1.91 -41.80
C ASP A 60 10.80 0.39 -41.91
N SER A 61 10.72 -0.32 -40.77
CA SER A 61 10.75 -1.78 -40.74
C SER A 61 9.57 -2.41 -41.50
N TRP A 62 8.38 -1.82 -41.40
CA TRP A 62 7.19 -2.31 -42.10
C TRP A 62 7.24 -2.02 -43.61
N GLN A 63 7.70 -0.85 -44.03
CA GLN A 63 7.87 -0.49 -45.44
C GLN A 63 8.93 -1.35 -46.11
N GLU A 64 10.05 -1.61 -45.41
CA GLU A 64 11.09 -2.51 -45.91
C GLU A 64 10.52 -3.92 -46.17
N GLU A 65 9.71 -4.43 -45.24
CA GLU A 65 9.09 -5.75 -45.41
C GLU A 65 8.01 -5.74 -46.48
N TYR A 66 7.17 -4.70 -46.50
CA TYR A 66 6.06 -4.56 -47.44
C TYR A 66 6.51 -4.47 -48.90
N THR A 67 7.60 -3.74 -49.17
CA THR A 67 8.13 -3.53 -50.53
C THR A 67 8.82 -4.76 -51.12
N ARG A 68 9.11 -5.79 -50.31
CA ARG A 68 9.65 -7.07 -50.81
C ARG A 68 8.63 -7.89 -51.58
N TYR A 69 7.34 -7.61 -51.41
CA TYR A 69 6.26 -8.36 -52.04
C TYR A 69 5.59 -7.51 -53.12
N PRO A 70 5.33 -8.07 -54.32
CA PRO A 70 4.41 -7.45 -55.27
C PRO A 70 3.03 -7.28 -54.63
N LEU A 71 2.28 -6.26 -55.04
CA LEU A 71 0.96 -5.95 -54.48
C LEU A 71 -0.01 -7.17 -54.50
N THR A 72 0.17 -8.10 -55.43
CA THR A 72 -0.61 -9.33 -55.57
C THR A 72 -0.30 -10.43 -54.53
N GLU A 73 0.86 -10.37 -53.86
CA GLU A 73 1.41 -11.42 -52.97
C GLU A 73 1.80 -10.87 -51.58
N VAL A 74 1.29 -9.70 -51.21
CA VAL A 74 1.54 -9.04 -49.92
C VAL A 74 1.04 -9.87 -48.72
N ASP A 75 0.15 -10.84 -48.97
CA ASP A 75 -0.28 -11.79 -47.96
C ASP A 75 0.81 -12.77 -47.51
N GLY A 76 2.01 -12.74 -48.09
CA GLY A 76 3.20 -13.42 -47.57
C GLY A 76 4.01 -12.59 -46.56
N ALA A 77 3.73 -11.29 -46.40
CA ALA A 77 4.54 -10.40 -45.56
C ALA A 77 4.42 -10.75 -44.07
N VAL A 78 5.55 -10.69 -43.35
CA VAL A 78 5.67 -11.03 -41.92
C VAL A 78 5.72 -9.80 -41.01
N ILE A 79 4.69 -8.94 -41.11
CA ILE A 79 4.65 -7.64 -40.42
C ILE A 79 4.67 -7.79 -38.89
N ALA A 80 3.97 -8.77 -38.33
CA ALA A 80 3.95 -8.94 -36.88
C ALA A 80 5.31 -9.38 -36.35
N ALA A 81 6.01 -10.28 -37.05
CA ALA A 81 7.36 -10.72 -36.71
C ALA A 81 8.36 -9.55 -36.75
N LYS A 82 8.21 -8.62 -37.71
CA LYS A 82 9.00 -7.38 -37.74
C LYS A 82 8.65 -6.41 -36.62
N THR A 83 7.46 -6.53 -36.03
CA THR A 83 7.01 -5.69 -34.91
C THR A 83 7.51 -6.20 -33.56
N LEU A 84 7.67 -7.52 -33.40
CA LEU A 84 8.08 -8.15 -32.13
C LEU A 84 9.32 -7.53 -31.46
N PRO A 85 10.42 -7.21 -32.17
CA PRO A 85 11.58 -6.56 -31.55
C PRO A 85 11.27 -5.23 -30.87
N PHE A 86 10.20 -4.56 -31.29
CA PHE A 86 9.75 -3.28 -30.73
C PHE A 86 8.73 -3.45 -29.60
N LYS A 87 8.24 -4.67 -29.32
CA LYS A 87 7.12 -4.95 -28.40
C LYS A 87 7.24 -4.24 -27.05
N ASP A 88 8.34 -4.46 -26.33
CA ASP A 88 8.54 -3.87 -25.00
C ASP A 88 8.62 -2.35 -25.06
N ARG A 89 9.34 -1.82 -26.07
CA ARG A 89 9.45 -0.38 -26.28
C ARG A 89 8.11 0.26 -26.67
N ILE A 90 7.29 -0.40 -27.48
CA ILE A 90 5.91 0.05 -27.79
C ILE A 90 5.10 0.09 -26.50
N ASN A 91 5.13 -0.97 -25.71
CA ASN A 91 4.41 -1.03 -24.45
C ASN A 91 4.78 0.11 -23.51
N ASP A 92 6.06 0.45 -23.40
CA ASP A 92 6.51 1.48 -22.47
C ASP A 92 6.27 2.91 -22.99
N VAL A 93 6.61 3.17 -24.25
CA VAL A 93 6.43 4.49 -24.88
C VAL A 93 4.96 4.85 -24.97
N PHE A 94 4.11 3.93 -25.49
CA PHE A 94 2.69 4.20 -25.58
C PHE A 94 2.03 4.21 -24.19
N PHE A 95 2.44 3.37 -23.23
CA PHE A 95 1.89 3.45 -21.88
C PHE A 95 2.14 4.81 -21.25
N THR A 96 3.37 5.32 -21.36
CA THR A 96 3.76 6.61 -20.79
C THR A 96 2.95 7.75 -21.41
N TYR A 97 2.86 7.80 -22.74
CA TYR A 97 2.08 8.83 -23.43
C TYR A 97 0.61 8.76 -23.04
N ASN A 98 0.02 7.57 -23.21
CA ASN A 98 -1.42 7.39 -23.06
C ASN A 98 -1.89 7.60 -21.62
N SER A 99 -1.08 7.20 -20.64
CA SER A 99 -1.43 7.35 -19.21
C SER A 99 -1.40 8.81 -18.75
N ASN A 100 -0.56 9.64 -19.39
CA ASN A 100 -0.39 11.06 -19.04
C ASN A 100 -1.22 11.99 -19.93
N TYR A 101 -1.73 11.49 -21.06
CA TYR A 101 -2.58 12.28 -21.96
C TYR A 101 -3.85 12.80 -21.27
N ASP A 102 -3.97 14.12 -21.21
CA ASP A 102 -5.10 14.88 -20.69
C ASP A 102 -5.56 15.90 -21.74
N ALA A 103 -6.76 15.72 -22.26
CA ALA A 103 -7.35 16.61 -23.27
C ALA A 103 -7.56 18.04 -22.73
N GLY A 104 -7.64 18.22 -21.41
CA GLY A 104 -7.79 19.50 -20.74
C GLY A 104 -6.47 20.17 -20.37
N ALA A 105 -5.31 19.52 -20.56
CA ALA A 105 -4.02 20.04 -20.13
C ALA A 105 -3.71 21.44 -20.71
N VAL A 106 -4.11 21.68 -21.97
CA VAL A 106 -3.94 22.95 -22.68
C VAL A 106 -4.51 24.14 -21.90
N ARG A 107 -5.63 23.95 -21.17
CA ARG A 107 -6.40 25.04 -20.55
C ARG A 107 -6.06 25.30 -19.08
N LYS A 108 -4.95 24.76 -18.59
CA LYS A 108 -4.59 24.89 -17.17
C LYS A 108 -4.02 26.26 -16.84
N HIS A 109 -3.17 26.83 -17.71
CA HIS A 109 -2.54 28.14 -17.52
C HIS A 109 -2.29 28.85 -18.88
N ALA A 110 -2.22 30.18 -18.87
CA ALA A 110 -2.14 30.99 -20.09
C ALA A 110 -0.85 30.74 -20.91
N GLU A 111 0.25 30.40 -20.24
CA GLU A 111 1.52 30.06 -20.86
C GLU A 111 1.46 28.76 -21.67
N MET A 112 0.64 27.79 -21.22
CA MET A 112 0.40 26.54 -21.95
C MET A 112 -0.43 26.78 -23.21
N GLU A 113 -1.44 27.65 -23.14
CA GLU A 113 -2.26 28.03 -24.30
C GLU A 113 -1.40 28.73 -25.35
N ALA A 114 -0.60 29.74 -24.95
CA ALA A 114 0.31 30.44 -25.86
C ALA A 114 1.32 29.50 -26.53
N TYR A 115 1.89 28.56 -25.76
CA TYR A 115 2.80 27.54 -26.30
C TYR A 115 2.12 26.62 -27.31
N VAL A 116 0.87 26.23 -27.05
CA VAL A 116 0.07 25.40 -27.95
C VAL A 116 -0.31 26.15 -29.22
N ASP A 117 -0.71 27.41 -29.12
CA ASP A 117 -1.08 28.24 -30.27
C ASP A 117 0.12 28.45 -31.21
N GLU A 118 1.31 28.71 -30.66
CA GLU A 118 2.54 28.78 -31.47
C GLU A 118 2.84 27.44 -32.14
N GLY A 119 2.68 26.33 -31.41
CA GLY A 119 2.85 24.98 -31.96
C GLY A 119 1.87 24.69 -33.11
N LEU A 120 0.62 25.16 -33.00
CA LEU A 120 -0.40 25.05 -34.03
C LEU A 120 -0.05 25.89 -35.27
N GLU A 121 0.42 27.13 -35.10
CA GLU A 121 0.85 27.97 -36.23
C GLU A 121 2.07 27.36 -36.94
N ASN A 122 3.03 26.82 -36.19
CA ASN A 122 4.16 26.08 -36.76
C ASN A 122 3.70 24.83 -37.53
N LEU A 123 2.69 24.12 -37.03
CA LEU A 123 2.14 22.94 -37.69
C LEU A 123 1.36 23.28 -38.96
N LYS A 124 0.66 24.42 -39.01
CA LYS A 124 -0.06 24.88 -40.20
C LYS A 124 0.85 25.12 -41.41
N LEU A 125 2.15 25.36 -41.19
CA LEU A 125 3.14 25.48 -42.27
C LEU A 125 3.31 24.17 -43.06
N THR A 126 3.15 23.00 -42.41
CA THR A 126 3.22 21.69 -43.07
C THR A 126 1.84 21.08 -43.30
N LYS A 127 0.88 21.36 -42.43
CA LYS A 127 -0.53 20.93 -42.51
C LYS A 127 -1.51 22.12 -42.41
N PRO A 128 -1.78 22.82 -43.52
CA PRO A 128 -2.62 24.03 -43.52
C PRO A 128 -4.06 23.82 -43.02
N ASN A 129 -4.58 22.59 -43.12
CA ASN A 129 -5.97 22.27 -42.80
C ASN A 129 -6.20 21.86 -41.33
N VAL A 130 -5.17 21.89 -40.48
CA VAL A 130 -5.33 21.55 -39.06
C VAL A 130 -5.99 22.71 -38.33
N LEU A 131 -7.14 22.43 -37.73
CA LEU A 131 -7.95 23.43 -37.02
C LEU A 131 -7.61 23.53 -35.53
N ASN A 132 -7.19 22.42 -34.92
CA ASN A 132 -6.93 22.34 -33.49
C ASN A 132 -5.80 21.34 -33.21
N ILE A 133 -4.86 21.71 -32.34
CA ILE A 133 -3.78 20.80 -31.93
C ILE A 133 -4.31 19.57 -31.18
N SER A 134 -5.43 19.69 -30.47
CA SER A 134 -5.99 18.58 -29.68
C SER A 134 -6.39 17.40 -30.57
N SER A 135 -6.75 17.62 -31.85
CA SER A 135 -7.03 16.54 -32.80
C SER A 135 -5.78 15.80 -33.26
N GLU A 136 -4.61 16.40 -33.09
CA GLU A 136 -3.31 15.81 -33.41
C GLU A 136 -2.75 15.07 -32.18
N LEU A 137 -2.81 15.69 -31.00
CA LEU A 137 -2.30 15.10 -29.74
C LEU A 137 -3.07 13.86 -29.27
N ILE A 138 -4.33 13.68 -29.72
CA ILE A 138 -5.12 12.47 -29.42
C ILE A 138 -4.71 11.25 -30.28
N LYS A 139 -4.00 11.45 -31.39
CA LYS A 139 -3.70 10.38 -32.37
C LYS A 139 -2.94 9.18 -31.78
N PRO A 140 -1.95 9.33 -30.88
CA PRO A 140 -1.31 8.18 -30.23
C PRO A 140 -2.27 7.31 -29.43
N VAL A 141 -3.30 7.92 -28.82
CA VAL A 141 -4.37 7.21 -28.13
C VAL A 141 -5.19 6.40 -29.12
N GLN A 142 -5.60 7.01 -30.22
CA GLN A 142 -6.35 6.35 -31.28
C GLN A 142 -5.55 5.22 -31.93
N ARG A 143 -4.24 5.41 -32.14
CA ARG A 143 -3.36 4.43 -32.78
C ARG A 143 -3.23 3.15 -31.96
N MET A 144 -3.14 3.25 -30.64
CA MET A 144 -3.12 2.09 -29.75
C MET A 144 -4.35 1.18 -29.98
N PHE A 145 -5.55 1.76 -30.08
CA PHE A 145 -6.77 0.98 -30.38
C PHE A 145 -6.77 0.42 -31.79
N LYS A 146 -6.24 1.16 -32.76
CA LYS A 146 -6.14 0.69 -34.13
C LYS A 146 -5.21 -0.52 -34.25
N PHE A 147 -4.10 -0.55 -33.49
CA PHE A 147 -3.24 -1.74 -33.41
C PHE A 147 -4.00 -2.96 -32.90
N ILE A 148 -4.79 -2.84 -31.83
CA ILE A 148 -5.59 -3.95 -31.31
C ILE A 148 -6.53 -4.51 -32.39
N GLN A 149 -7.29 -3.63 -33.06
CA GLN A 149 -8.27 -4.03 -34.07
C GLN A 149 -7.63 -4.68 -35.31
N LEU A 150 -6.51 -4.13 -35.79
CA LEU A 150 -5.87 -4.64 -36.98
C LEU A 150 -5.13 -5.95 -36.71
N PHE A 151 -4.48 -6.09 -35.54
CA PHE A 151 -3.81 -7.33 -35.17
C PHE A 151 -4.79 -8.46 -34.80
N GLU A 152 -5.95 -8.15 -34.20
CA GLU A 152 -7.04 -9.13 -34.01
C GLU A 152 -7.51 -9.69 -35.37
N LYS A 153 -7.85 -8.80 -36.31
CA LYS A 153 -8.28 -9.22 -37.66
C LYS A 153 -7.17 -9.91 -38.43
N LEU A 154 -5.92 -9.48 -38.27
CA LEU A 154 -4.77 -10.12 -38.91
C LEU A 154 -4.59 -11.53 -38.38
N GLN A 155 -4.78 -11.76 -37.08
CA GLN A 155 -4.75 -13.09 -36.46
C GLN A 155 -5.83 -13.99 -37.06
N GLU A 156 -7.08 -13.52 -37.14
CA GLU A 156 -8.20 -14.27 -37.71
C GLU A 156 -7.99 -14.72 -39.17
N HIS A 157 -7.17 -13.96 -39.92
CA HIS A 157 -6.94 -14.17 -41.35
C HIS A 157 -5.52 -14.64 -41.67
N THR A 158 -4.71 -14.98 -40.66
CA THR A 158 -3.38 -15.57 -40.83
C THR A 158 -3.48 -17.06 -40.50
N PRO A 159 -3.19 -17.97 -41.46
CA PRO A 159 -3.21 -19.41 -41.19
C PRO A 159 -2.20 -19.80 -40.09
N GLU A 160 -2.51 -20.82 -39.28
CA GLU A 160 -1.58 -21.31 -38.25
C GLU A 160 -0.23 -21.80 -38.81
N SER A 161 -0.22 -22.24 -40.07
CA SER A 161 0.99 -22.64 -40.79
C SER A 161 1.82 -21.48 -41.31
N HIS A 162 1.33 -20.24 -41.22
CA HIS A 162 2.03 -19.05 -41.70
C HIS A 162 3.05 -18.58 -40.66
N GLU A 163 4.25 -18.20 -41.11
CA GLU A 163 5.37 -17.82 -40.23
C GLU A 163 5.02 -16.64 -39.29
N ASP A 164 4.15 -15.73 -39.74
CA ASP A 164 3.70 -14.57 -38.97
C ASP A 164 2.61 -14.86 -37.91
N TYR A 165 2.05 -16.07 -37.85
CA TYR A 165 0.87 -16.37 -37.01
C TYR A 165 1.15 -16.20 -35.52
N GLN A 166 2.24 -16.80 -35.04
CA GLN A 166 2.62 -16.73 -33.62
C GLN A 166 2.93 -15.28 -33.21
N ALA A 167 3.68 -14.56 -34.05
CA ALA A 167 4.00 -13.16 -33.81
C ALA A 167 2.76 -12.27 -33.78
N THR A 168 1.79 -12.53 -34.67
CA THR A 168 0.52 -11.79 -34.73
C THR A 168 -0.29 -12.00 -33.44
N THR A 169 -0.38 -13.24 -32.97
CA THR A 169 -1.05 -13.60 -31.71
C THR A 169 -0.40 -12.88 -30.52
N GLU A 170 0.92 -12.96 -30.42
CA GLU A 170 1.66 -12.35 -29.32
C GLU A 170 1.54 -10.81 -29.30
N MET A 171 1.60 -10.17 -30.46
CA MET A 171 1.44 -8.72 -30.58
C MET A 171 0.03 -8.27 -30.24
N TYR A 172 -1.00 -8.99 -30.69
CA TYR A 172 -2.39 -8.72 -30.32
C TYR A 172 -2.59 -8.77 -28.80
N GLU A 173 -2.14 -9.84 -28.16
CA GLU A 173 -2.23 -10.01 -26.70
C GLU A 173 -1.50 -8.90 -25.95
N SER A 174 -0.32 -8.51 -26.44
CA SER A 174 0.48 -7.41 -25.89
C SER A 174 -0.28 -6.08 -25.95
N PHE A 175 -0.86 -5.73 -27.10
CA PHE A 175 -1.62 -4.48 -27.24
C PHE A 175 -2.90 -4.48 -26.40
N ALA A 176 -3.59 -5.62 -26.31
CA ALA A 176 -4.75 -5.76 -25.44
C ALA A 176 -4.38 -5.59 -23.95
N ALA A 177 -3.25 -6.15 -23.53
CA ALA A 177 -2.73 -5.96 -22.17
C ALA A 177 -2.32 -4.51 -21.89
N LEU A 178 -1.66 -3.86 -22.85
CA LEU A 178 -1.29 -2.44 -22.77
C LEU A 178 -2.51 -1.54 -22.56
N ALA A 179 -3.57 -1.71 -23.35
CA ALA A 179 -4.80 -0.92 -23.21
C ALA A 179 -5.45 -1.10 -21.83
N ARG A 180 -5.48 -2.34 -21.30
CA ARG A 180 -5.94 -2.59 -19.91
C ARG A 180 -5.09 -1.83 -18.89
N ARG A 181 -3.76 -1.87 -19.04
CA ARG A 181 -2.80 -1.19 -18.14
C ARG A 181 -2.98 0.33 -18.13
N VAL A 182 -3.14 0.94 -19.31
CA VAL A 182 -3.41 2.38 -19.47
C VAL A 182 -4.75 2.76 -18.82
N ASN A 183 -5.81 2.01 -19.11
CA ASN A 183 -7.14 2.30 -18.57
C ASN A 183 -7.16 2.26 -17.03
N GLU A 184 -6.53 1.25 -16.45
CA GLU A 184 -6.42 1.13 -15.00
C GLU A 184 -5.62 2.29 -14.39
N LYS A 185 -4.50 2.68 -15.01
CA LYS A 185 -3.70 3.84 -14.58
C LYS A 185 -4.52 5.14 -14.58
N LYS A 186 -5.33 5.39 -15.62
CA LYS A 186 -6.21 6.57 -15.69
C LYS A 186 -7.27 6.54 -14.59
N ARG A 187 -7.92 5.40 -14.40
CA ARG A 187 -8.91 5.19 -13.33
C ARG A 187 -8.32 5.50 -11.94
N TRP A 188 -7.08 5.06 -11.66
CA TRP A 188 -6.41 5.41 -10.40
C TRP A 188 -6.08 6.89 -10.26
N CYS A 189 -5.72 7.56 -11.35
CA CYS A 189 -5.50 9.01 -11.33
C CYS A 189 -6.80 9.78 -11.08
N GLU A 190 -7.91 9.37 -11.69
CA GLU A 190 -9.25 9.92 -11.43
C GLU A 190 -9.64 9.75 -9.96
N ILE A 191 -9.57 8.53 -9.43
CA ILE A 191 -9.87 8.24 -8.01
C ILE A 191 -8.96 9.04 -7.07
N ARG A 192 -7.66 9.14 -7.38
CA ARG A 192 -6.74 9.95 -6.58
C ARG A 192 -7.16 11.42 -6.55
N ASN A 193 -7.53 11.98 -7.70
CA ASN A 193 -7.96 13.37 -7.79
C ASN A 193 -9.29 13.60 -7.06
N GLU A 194 -10.22 12.65 -7.11
CA GLU A 194 -11.47 12.69 -6.35
C GLU A 194 -11.26 12.61 -4.83
N VAL A 195 -10.30 11.80 -4.37
CA VAL A 195 -10.07 11.53 -2.93
C VAL A 195 -9.15 12.56 -2.27
N PHE A 196 -8.14 13.05 -2.99
CA PHE A 196 -7.10 13.93 -2.44
C PHE A 196 -7.14 15.37 -2.99
N GLY A 197 -7.90 15.63 -4.06
CA GLY A 197 -8.07 16.96 -4.64
C GLY A 197 -9.22 17.73 -3.99
N GLY A 198 -8.95 18.42 -2.87
CA GLY A 198 -9.93 19.32 -2.25
C GLY A 198 -10.35 20.45 -3.20
N THR A 199 -11.63 20.47 -3.57
CA THR A 199 -12.39 21.56 -4.22
C THR A 199 -11.60 22.62 -4.98
N THR A 200 -11.57 22.52 -6.32
CA THR A 200 -12.04 23.55 -7.28
C THR A 200 -11.89 23.01 -8.71
N GLN A 201 -12.89 23.29 -9.54
CA GLN A 201 -13.09 22.85 -10.93
C GLN A 201 -13.56 21.39 -11.11
N LYS A 202 -14.77 21.25 -11.65
CA LYS A 202 -15.23 20.00 -12.26
C LYS A 202 -14.19 19.62 -13.32
N PRO A 203 -13.55 18.43 -13.25
CA PRO A 203 -12.76 17.97 -14.36
C PRO A 203 -13.70 17.86 -15.57
N ASN A 204 -13.30 18.47 -16.69
CA ASN A 204 -13.89 18.13 -17.98
C ASN A 204 -13.91 16.60 -18.06
N ARG A 205 -15.03 16.03 -18.53
CA ARG A 205 -15.16 14.60 -18.83
C ARG A 205 -14.13 14.22 -19.91
N SER A 206 -12.87 14.08 -19.54
CA SER A 206 -11.78 13.73 -20.43
C SER A 206 -11.76 12.22 -20.52
N ILE A 207 -12.56 11.71 -21.46
CA ILE A 207 -12.48 10.35 -22.01
C ILE A 207 -12.27 9.30 -20.91
N ILE A 208 -13.34 9.02 -20.15
CA ILE A 208 -13.60 7.63 -19.78
C ILE A 208 -13.50 6.89 -21.11
N LEU A 209 -12.55 5.97 -21.23
CA LEU A 209 -12.40 5.09 -22.39
C LEU A 209 -13.68 4.25 -22.47
N ASP A 210 -14.73 4.83 -23.05
CA ASP A 210 -16.04 4.21 -23.18
C ASP A 210 -15.92 3.16 -24.28
N MET A 211 -15.55 1.94 -23.87
CA MET A 211 -15.52 0.77 -24.75
C MET A 211 -16.88 0.47 -25.38
N LYS A 212 -17.97 1.15 -24.97
CA LYS A 212 -19.29 1.04 -25.59
C LYS A 212 -19.34 1.55 -27.04
N SER A 213 -18.34 2.33 -27.50
CA SER A 213 -18.27 2.76 -28.90
C SER A 213 -17.69 1.72 -29.87
N PHE A 214 -17.37 0.50 -29.43
CA PHE A 214 -16.92 -0.60 -30.32
C PHE A 214 -17.71 -1.90 -30.08
N PRO A 215 -18.95 -2.01 -30.60
CA PRO A 215 -19.86 -3.13 -30.32
C PRO A 215 -19.42 -4.50 -30.87
N GLY A 216 -18.40 -4.56 -31.74
CA GLY A 216 -17.99 -5.80 -32.42
C GLY A 216 -17.02 -6.71 -31.65
N LEU A 217 -16.25 -6.16 -30.71
CA LEU A 217 -15.11 -6.85 -30.08
C LEU A 217 -15.50 -7.67 -28.83
N MET A 218 -16.69 -7.43 -28.27
CA MET A 218 -17.15 -8.11 -27.05
C MET A 218 -17.76 -9.50 -27.32
N ASN A 219 -18.01 -9.88 -28.57
CA ASN A 219 -18.58 -11.18 -28.93
C ASN A 219 -17.49 -12.24 -29.19
N SER A 220 -16.30 -11.87 -29.68
CA SER A 220 -15.15 -12.77 -29.90
C SER A 220 -14.50 -13.23 -28.59
N LEU A 221 -14.56 -12.42 -27.52
CA LEU A 221 -14.01 -12.75 -26.20
C LEU A 221 -14.91 -13.63 -25.31
N ARG A 222 -16.13 -13.96 -25.73
CA ARG A 222 -17.05 -14.82 -24.96
C ARG A 222 -16.76 -16.33 -25.08
N LEU A 223 -15.90 -16.74 -26.02
CA LEU A 223 -15.57 -18.15 -26.25
C LEU A 223 -14.35 -18.67 -25.47
N LEU A 224 -13.72 -17.85 -24.61
CA LEU A 224 -12.64 -18.25 -23.70
C LEU A 224 -13.08 -18.20 -22.22
N LYS A 225 -14.20 -18.84 -21.88
CA LYS A 225 -14.59 -19.06 -20.48
C LYS A 225 -14.01 -20.38 -19.97
N LYS A 226 -12.80 -20.32 -19.39
CA LYS A 226 -12.32 -21.26 -18.36
C LYS A 226 -11.05 -20.82 -17.55
N PRO A 227 -10.20 -19.85 -17.97
CA PRO A 227 -9.10 -19.37 -17.11
C PRO A 227 -9.44 -18.19 -16.17
N ALA A 228 -10.40 -17.32 -16.52
CA ALA A 228 -10.71 -16.10 -15.77
C ALA A 228 -11.31 -16.34 -14.37
N GLN A 229 -12.02 -17.45 -14.16
CA GLN A 229 -12.62 -17.78 -12.86
C GLN A 229 -11.55 -18.22 -11.84
N LEU A 230 -10.54 -18.98 -12.28
CA LEU A 230 -9.40 -19.35 -11.45
C LEU A 230 -8.58 -18.13 -11.04
N GLU A 231 -8.48 -17.12 -11.91
CA GLU A 231 -7.75 -15.88 -11.63
C GLU A 231 -8.52 -14.96 -10.65
N ILE A 232 -9.84 -14.85 -10.77
CA ILE A 232 -10.68 -14.12 -9.82
C ILE A 232 -10.61 -14.77 -8.42
N ASP A 233 -10.69 -16.09 -8.35
CA ASP A 233 -10.60 -16.83 -7.09
C ASP A 233 -9.22 -16.65 -6.44
N ARG A 234 -8.13 -16.59 -7.24
CA ARG A 234 -6.77 -16.29 -6.76
C ARG A 234 -6.64 -14.86 -6.20
N LEU A 235 -7.16 -13.86 -6.91
CA LEU A 235 -7.08 -12.45 -6.49
C LEU A 235 -7.85 -12.19 -5.19
N ILE A 236 -9.01 -12.82 -5.02
CA ILE A 236 -9.79 -12.72 -3.77
C ILE A 236 -9.02 -13.39 -2.61
N GLU A 237 -8.37 -14.53 -2.84
CA GLU A 237 -7.58 -15.21 -1.82
C GLU A 237 -6.31 -14.42 -1.44
N GLU A 238 -5.65 -13.77 -2.40
CA GLU A 238 -4.51 -12.88 -2.13
C GLU A 238 -4.91 -11.68 -1.25
N GLU A 239 -6.02 -11.01 -1.57
CA GLU A 239 -6.50 -9.85 -0.81
C GLU A 239 -7.08 -10.25 0.56
N LYS A 240 -7.65 -11.45 0.69
CA LYS A 240 -7.99 -12.05 1.99
C LYS A 240 -6.75 -12.29 2.85
N ASN A 241 -5.70 -12.88 2.28
CA ASN A 241 -4.44 -13.10 3.00
C ASN A 241 -3.79 -11.78 3.42
N ARG A 242 -3.93 -10.74 2.60
CA ARG A 242 -3.49 -9.38 2.92
C ARG A 242 -4.30 -8.78 4.07
N LEU A 243 -5.63 -8.91 4.07
CA LEU A 243 -6.49 -8.45 5.17
C LEU A 243 -6.08 -9.10 6.50
N GLN A 244 -5.86 -10.43 6.50
CA GLN A 244 -5.43 -11.15 7.70
C GLN A 244 -4.07 -10.65 8.24
N LYS A 245 -3.11 -10.39 7.35
CA LYS A 245 -1.81 -9.81 7.73
C LYS A 245 -1.99 -8.42 8.34
N LEU A 246 -2.84 -7.58 7.75
CA LEU A 246 -3.13 -6.23 8.25
C LEU A 246 -3.80 -6.27 9.64
N GLN A 247 -4.76 -7.16 9.87
CA GLN A 247 -5.39 -7.36 11.18
C GLN A 247 -4.36 -7.76 12.26
N ASN A 248 -3.42 -8.65 11.93
CA ASN A 248 -2.33 -9.04 12.84
C ASN A 248 -1.42 -7.84 13.16
N ILE A 249 -1.11 -6.99 12.18
CA ILE A 249 -0.32 -5.77 12.36
C ILE A 249 -1.08 -4.76 13.23
N ILE A 250 -2.37 -4.50 12.96
CA ILE A 250 -3.23 -3.62 13.79
C ILE A 250 -3.20 -4.06 15.25
N THR A 251 -3.39 -5.36 15.50
CA THR A 251 -3.38 -5.93 16.85
C THR A 251 -2.02 -5.73 17.52
N SER A 252 -0.94 -6.03 16.80
CA SER A 252 0.42 -5.89 17.31
C SER A 252 0.77 -4.43 17.66
N VAL A 253 0.44 -3.47 16.78
CA VAL A 253 0.69 -2.05 16.99
C VAL A 253 -0.14 -1.53 18.16
N ARG A 254 -1.42 -1.91 18.24
CA ARG A 254 -2.31 -1.53 19.35
C ARG A 254 -1.80 -2.02 20.70
N GLU A 255 -1.40 -3.29 20.78
CA GLU A 255 -0.82 -3.85 22.00
C GLU A 255 0.50 -3.19 22.36
N TRP A 256 1.36 -2.94 21.36
CA TRP A 256 2.62 -2.26 21.56
C TRP A 256 2.41 -0.86 22.13
N ILE A 257 1.46 -0.06 21.61
CA ILE A 257 1.15 1.28 22.13
C ILE A 257 0.74 1.21 23.61
N ARG A 258 -0.16 0.27 23.94
CA ARG A 258 -0.64 0.08 25.32
C ARG A 258 0.49 -0.31 26.26
N ARG A 259 1.30 -1.31 25.87
CA ARG A 259 2.46 -1.75 26.64
C ARG A 259 3.48 -0.63 26.79
N TRP A 260 3.74 0.15 25.74
CA TRP A 260 4.70 1.24 25.77
C TRP A 260 4.28 2.34 26.75
N VAL A 261 3.01 2.77 26.71
CA VAL A 261 2.48 3.78 27.66
C VAL A 261 2.59 3.28 29.11
N ASP A 262 2.19 2.03 29.37
CA ASP A 262 2.22 1.45 30.71
C ASP A 262 3.65 1.26 31.23
N CYS A 263 4.55 0.70 30.40
CA CYS A 263 5.95 0.47 30.76
C CYS A 263 6.70 1.78 30.97
N THR A 264 6.50 2.78 30.11
CA THR A 264 7.15 4.09 30.22
C THR A 264 6.68 4.81 31.48
N SER A 265 5.37 4.77 31.76
CA SER A 265 4.82 5.34 33.00
C SER A 265 5.41 4.65 34.23
N LYS A 266 5.42 3.31 34.25
CA LYS A 266 6.00 2.53 35.35
C LYS A 266 7.49 2.83 35.53
N ALA A 267 8.26 2.97 34.44
CA ALA A 267 9.67 3.32 34.49
C ALA A 267 9.91 4.66 35.19
N TYR A 268 9.19 5.72 34.80
CA TYR A 268 9.31 7.02 35.46
C TYR A 268 8.86 7.00 36.93
N TYR A 269 7.81 6.24 37.28
CA TYR A 269 7.42 6.07 38.69
C TYR A 269 8.48 5.31 39.49
N SER A 270 9.05 4.24 38.95
CA SER A 270 10.13 3.50 39.59
C SER A 270 11.37 4.36 39.78
N GLU A 271 11.72 5.17 38.77
CA GLU A 271 12.83 6.12 38.85
C GLU A 271 12.57 7.20 39.89
N ARG A 272 11.38 7.83 39.90
CA ARG A 272 10.98 8.78 40.93
C ARG A 272 11.05 8.16 42.33
N ASN A 273 10.51 6.96 42.50
CA ASN A 273 10.52 6.26 43.80
C ASN A 273 11.95 5.95 44.24
N PHE A 274 12.83 5.53 43.32
CA PHE A 274 14.24 5.34 43.61
C PHE A 274 14.90 6.63 44.08
N LEU A 275 14.71 7.74 43.35
CA LEU A 275 15.25 9.04 43.74
C LEU A 275 14.71 9.52 45.09
N GLN A 276 13.43 9.28 45.37
CA GLN A 276 12.83 9.60 46.66
C GLN A 276 13.43 8.75 47.79
N CYS A 277 13.69 7.46 47.56
CA CYS A 277 14.41 6.61 48.51
C CYS A 277 15.83 7.13 48.75
N VAL A 278 16.53 7.58 47.69
CA VAL A 278 17.86 8.19 47.79
C VAL A 278 17.81 9.47 48.63
N LEU A 279 16.83 10.35 48.40
CA LEU A 279 16.63 11.57 49.21
C LEU A 279 16.32 11.25 50.68
N ASN A 280 15.54 10.21 50.95
CA ASN A 280 15.22 9.78 52.32
C ASN A 280 16.42 9.16 53.05
N MET A 281 17.47 8.74 52.32
CA MET A 281 18.74 8.26 52.89
C MET A 281 19.75 9.39 53.14
N CYS A 282 19.45 10.64 52.76
CA CYS A 282 20.31 11.78 53.03
C CYS A 282 20.16 12.24 54.49
N ASP A 283 21.27 12.61 55.11
CA ASP A 283 21.34 13.18 56.45
C ASP A 283 20.80 14.63 56.49
N ASN A 284 20.53 15.15 57.69
CA ASN A 284 20.12 16.53 57.98
C ASN A 284 21.05 17.59 57.37
N GLU A 285 22.31 17.25 57.11
CA GLU A 285 23.30 18.11 56.44
C GLU A 285 23.24 18.05 54.90
N ARG A 286 22.24 17.39 54.29
CA ARG A 286 22.06 17.22 52.84
C ARG A 286 23.12 16.37 52.14
N HIS A 287 23.65 15.35 52.83
CA HIS A 287 24.66 14.42 52.31
C HIS A 287 24.15 12.98 52.30
N LEU A 288 24.48 12.20 51.27
CA LEU A 288 24.15 10.77 51.21
C LEU A 288 25.17 9.96 52.03
N CYS A 289 24.77 9.48 53.20
CA CYS A 289 25.65 8.67 54.06
C CYS A 289 25.61 7.20 53.63
N ILE A 290 26.64 6.74 52.89
CA ILE A 290 26.79 5.31 52.55
C ILE A 290 27.19 4.54 53.82
N HIS A 291 26.50 3.43 54.09
CA HIS A 291 26.71 2.62 55.29
C HIS A 291 28.20 2.21 55.48
N PRO A 292 28.79 2.34 56.68
CA PRO A 292 30.23 2.11 56.93
C PRO A 292 30.76 0.70 56.58
N LEU A 293 29.88 -0.29 56.43
CA LEU A 293 30.24 -1.65 56.01
C LEU A 293 30.57 -1.76 54.50
N VAL A 294 30.26 -0.74 53.70
CA VAL A 294 30.74 -0.61 52.31
C VAL A 294 32.17 -0.04 52.35
N LYS A 295 33.08 -0.79 52.98
CA LYS A 295 34.48 -0.40 53.18
C LYS A 295 35.22 -0.34 51.84
N SER A 296 35.28 0.84 51.22
CA SER A 296 36.32 1.24 50.26
C SER A 296 36.22 2.69 49.77
N CYS A 297 35.15 3.44 50.05
CA CYS A 297 35.11 4.87 49.75
C CYS A 297 35.43 5.72 50.97
N SER A 298 36.70 6.10 51.12
CA SER A 298 37.19 7.06 52.13
C SER A 298 36.95 8.53 51.76
N GLN A 299 36.17 8.79 50.72
CA GLN A 299 35.76 10.13 50.32
C GLN A 299 34.24 10.17 50.36
N SER A 300 33.71 10.91 51.34
CA SER A 300 32.29 11.27 51.38
C SER A 300 32.05 12.20 50.19
N TYR A 301 31.64 11.64 49.07
CA TYR A 301 31.20 12.42 47.92
C TYR A 301 29.81 12.97 48.27
N ALA A 302 29.78 14.24 48.65
CA ALA A 302 28.55 14.99 48.81
C ALA A 302 27.81 15.00 47.47
N VAL A 303 26.83 14.11 47.27
CA VAL A 303 25.88 14.28 46.17
C VAL A 303 24.96 15.42 46.59
N PRO A 304 24.98 16.59 45.92
CA PRO A 304 24.16 17.70 46.35
C PRO A 304 22.69 17.31 46.22
N VAL A 305 21.95 17.34 47.33
CA VAL A 305 20.50 17.10 47.35
C VAL A 305 19.75 17.96 46.33
N ASP A 306 20.28 19.15 46.03
CA ASP A 306 19.74 20.06 45.02
C ASP A 306 19.83 19.50 43.59
N GLU A 307 20.85 18.70 43.25
CA GLU A 307 20.96 18.02 41.94
C GLU A 307 19.96 16.87 41.82
N ILE A 308 19.79 16.10 42.89
CA ILE A 308 18.78 15.03 42.94
C ILE A 308 17.38 15.62 42.84
N ASN A 309 17.09 16.71 43.56
CA ASN A 309 15.80 17.41 43.47
C ASN A 309 15.56 18.00 42.07
N ALA A 310 16.59 18.55 41.42
CA ALA A 310 16.48 19.01 40.05
C ALA A 310 16.16 17.85 39.08
N TYR A 311 16.74 16.67 39.31
CA TYR A 311 16.44 15.47 38.52
C TYR A 311 15.03 14.94 38.79
N VAL A 312 14.58 14.91 40.04
CA VAL A 312 13.19 14.59 40.42
C VAL A 312 12.21 15.53 39.72
N ALA A 313 12.50 16.84 39.66
CA ALA A 313 11.67 17.82 38.96
C ALA A 313 11.60 17.55 37.44
N VAL A 314 12.70 17.08 36.83
CA VAL A 314 12.70 16.66 35.42
C VAL A 314 11.84 15.41 35.22
N VAL A 315 11.99 14.39 36.07
CA VAL A 315 11.16 13.17 36.01
C VAL A 315 9.69 13.50 36.20
N ASP A 316 9.35 14.37 37.15
CA ASP A 316 7.97 14.82 37.39
C ASP A 316 7.41 15.62 36.21
N SER A 317 8.21 16.48 35.57
CA SER A 317 7.82 17.19 34.35
C SER A 317 7.58 16.22 33.20
N CYS A 318 8.46 15.24 32.99
CA CYS A 318 8.31 14.21 31.96
C CYS A 318 7.07 13.35 32.19
N LEU A 319 6.79 12.97 33.44
CA LEU A 319 5.63 12.18 33.82
C LEU A 319 4.32 12.99 33.67
N ALA A 320 4.33 14.28 33.99
CA ALA A 320 3.21 15.18 33.75
C ALA A 320 2.93 15.36 32.26
N ASP A 321 3.97 15.53 31.44
CA ASP A 321 3.83 15.64 29.99
C ASP A 321 3.37 14.33 29.34
N LEU A 322 3.90 13.18 29.79
CA LEU A 322 3.43 11.86 29.39
C LEU A 322 1.93 11.73 29.60
N LYS A 323 1.44 12.01 30.82
CA LYS A 323 0.02 11.90 31.16
C LYS A 323 -0.89 12.91 30.46
N ARG A 324 -0.45 14.16 30.31
CA ARG A 324 -1.30 15.25 29.81
C ARG A 324 -1.28 15.40 28.30
N VAL A 325 -0.14 15.13 27.67
CA VAL A 325 0.09 15.45 26.25
C VAL A 325 0.15 14.18 25.40
N TYR A 326 0.92 13.18 25.82
CA TYR A 326 1.25 12.03 24.96
C TYR A 326 0.31 10.84 25.14
N GLU A 327 -0.01 10.48 26.38
CA GLU A 327 -0.88 9.35 26.73
C GLU A 327 -2.30 9.49 26.13
N PRO A 328 -2.99 10.65 26.19
CA PRO A 328 -4.33 10.77 25.60
C PRO A 328 -4.32 10.61 24.08
N GLY A 329 -3.27 11.11 23.42
CA GLY A 329 -3.08 10.98 21.98
C GLY A 329 -2.83 9.53 21.56
N LEU A 330 -1.91 8.85 22.26
CA LEU A 330 -1.57 7.45 22.00
C LEU A 330 -2.74 6.50 22.31
N ARG A 331 -3.48 6.73 23.41
CA ARG A 331 -4.69 5.95 23.72
C ARG A 331 -5.76 6.14 22.63
N ARG A 332 -6.00 7.37 22.17
CA ARG A 332 -6.94 7.65 21.07
C ARG A 332 -6.55 6.93 19.78
N VAL A 333 -5.27 6.84 19.46
CA VAL A 333 -4.78 6.06 18.31
C VAL A 333 -5.04 4.57 18.52
N ALA A 334 -4.73 4.02 19.71
CA ALA A 334 -4.99 2.62 20.02
C ALA A 334 -6.49 2.25 19.99
N ASP A 335 -7.37 3.18 20.37
CA ASP A 335 -8.82 2.98 20.33
C ASP A 335 -9.36 3.04 18.90
N ARG A 336 -8.89 3.98 18.08
CA ARG A 336 -9.21 4.04 16.64
C ARG A 336 -8.74 2.79 15.89
N LEU A 337 -7.56 2.26 16.23
CA LEU A 337 -7.09 0.98 15.70
C LEU A 337 -7.98 -0.19 16.14
N GLY A 338 -8.57 -0.13 17.34
CA GLY A 338 -9.57 -1.08 17.80
C GLY A 338 -10.87 -1.03 16.99
N GLN A 339 -11.39 0.17 16.74
CA GLN A 339 -12.59 0.37 15.91
C GLN A 339 -12.36 -0.08 14.46
N LEU A 340 -11.16 0.17 13.91
CA LEU A 340 -10.78 -0.31 12.59
C LEU A 340 -10.79 -1.84 12.53
N LEU A 341 -10.32 -2.52 13.58
CA LEU A 341 -10.35 -3.98 13.66
C LEU A 341 -11.79 -4.53 13.66
N GLU A 342 -12.72 -3.85 14.35
CA GLU A 342 -14.15 -4.25 14.36
C GLU A 342 -14.77 -4.13 12.95
N ILE A 343 -14.47 -3.06 12.22
CA ILE A 343 -14.94 -2.85 10.84
C ILE A 343 -14.41 -3.94 9.88
N THR A 344 -13.25 -4.53 10.17
CA THR A 344 -12.70 -5.61 9.34
C THR A 344 -13.40 -6.97 9.52
N ASN A 345 -14.35 -7.10 10.44
CA ASN A 345 -15.11 -8.34 10.64
C ASN A 345 -16.21 -8.54 9.59
N ASP A 346 -16.83 -7.47 9.07
CA ASP A 346 -17.93 -7.58 8.09
C ASP A 346 -17.49 -8.21 6.75
N PRO A 347 -16.33 -7.84 6.16
CA PRO A 347 -15.78 -8.54 4.99
C PRO A 347 -15.47 -10.01 5.25
N GLN A 348 -15.14 -10.37 6.48
CA GLN A 348 -14.82 -11.75 6.87
C GLN A 348 -16.09 -12.63 6.85
N LEU A 349 -17.23 -12.10 7.32
CA LEU A 349 -18.54 -12.74 7.19
C LEU A 349 -18.95 -12.96 5.73
N LEU A 350 -18.64 -12.01 4.85
CA LEU A 350 -18.90 -12.11 3.41
C LEU A 350 -17.99 -13.16 2.73
N LEU A 351 -16.73 -13.27 3.15
CA LEU A 351 -15.80 -14.31 2.69
C LEU A 351 -16.22 -15.71 3.15
N GLU A 352 -16.73 -15.85 4.38
CA GLU A 352 -17.31 -17.10 4.89
C GLU A 352 -18.59 -17.47 4.14
N LYS A 353 -19.44 -16.50 3.84
CA LYS A 353 -20.66 -16.72 3.04
C LYS A 353 -20.31 -17.16 1.61
N LEU A 354 -19.29 -16.55 0.99
CA LEU A 354 -18.79 -16.97 -0.33
C LEU A 354 -18.28 -18.42 -0.31
N TYR A 355 -17.57 -18.82 0.74
CA TYR A 355 -17.11 -20.20 0.92
C TYR A 355 -18.27 -21.19 1.06
N SER A 356 -19.30 -20.86 1.85
CA SER A 356 -20.53 -21.66 2.01
C SER A 356 -21.24 -21.86 0.68
N VAL A 357 -21.47 -20.78 -0.07
CA VAL A 357 -22.12 -20.81 -1.40
C VAL A 357 -21.30 -21.66 -2.37
N HIS A 358 -19.97 -21.62 -2.31
CA HIS A 358 -19.12 -22.45 -3.16
C HIS A 358 -19.24 -23.95 -2.85
N GLN A 359 -19.42 -24.33 -1.58
CA GLN A 359 -19.67 -25.72 -1.16
C GLN A 359 -21.07 -26.19 -1.56
N GLU A 360 -22.09 -25.34 -1.36
CA GLU A 360 -23.47 -25.60 -1.79
C GLU A 360 -23.57 -25.79 -3.31
N LEU A 361 -22.84 -24.99 -4.09
CA LEU A 361 -22.79 -25.12 -5.56
C LEU A 361 -22.10 -26.43 -5.99
N LYS A 362 -21.03 -26.86 -5.30
CA LYS A 362 -20.39 -28.16 -5.56
C LYS A 362 -21.31 -29.33 -5.27
N THR A 363 -22.13 -29.25 -4.21
CA THR A 363 -23.06 -30.33 -3.86
C THR A 363 -24.29 -30.38 -4.77
N THR A 364 -24.79 -29.22 -5.23
CA THR A 364 -25.91 -29.15 -6.19
C THR A 364 -25.51 -29.65 -7.58
N VAL A 365 -24.31 -29.32 -8.07
CA VAL A 365 -23.78 -29.89 -9.33
C VAL A 365 -23.67 -31.41 -9.26
N ARG A 366 -23.15 -31.97 -8.16
CA ARG A 366 -23.09 -33.44 -7.99
C ARG A 366 -24.46 -34.10 -8.04
N LYS A 367 -25.47 -33.49 -7.40
CA LYS A 367 -26.85 -33.99 -7.43
C LYS A 367 -27.48 -33.88 -8.82
N LEU A 368 -27.15 -32.84 -9.58
CA LEU A 368 -27.58 -32.64 -10.97
C LEU A 368 -26.96 -33.71 -11.89
N ASP A 369 -25.68 -34.00 -11.71
CA ASP A 369 -24.99 -35.06 -12.45
C ASP A 369 -25.62 -36.44 -12.14
N GLU A 370 -25.88 -36.74 -10.86
CA GLU A 370 -26.54 -37.98 -10.41
C GLU A 370 -27.98 -38.13 -10.94
N GLN A 371 -28.75 -37.04 -11.05
CA GLN A 371 -30.12 -37.08 -11.57
C GLN A 371 -30.20 -37.10 -13.10
N ASN A 372 -29.22 -36.55 -13.81
CA ASN A 372 -29.09 -36.70 -15.27
C ASN A 372 -28.92 -38.17 -15.69
N TYR A 373 -28.32 -39.02 -14.86
CA TYR A 373 -28.27 -40.46 -15.10
C TYR A 373 -29.61 -41.18 -14.83
N ALA A 374 -30.56 -40.54 -14.13
CA ALA A 374 -31.81 -41.14 -13.66
C ALA A 374 -33.07 -40.74 -14.46
N ASN A 375 -32.97 -39.87 -15.48
CA ASN A 375 -34.07 -39.43 -16.36
C ASN A 375 -35.36 -38.99 -15.60
N GLN A 376 -35.24 -38.07 -14.64
CA GLN A 376 -36.37 -37.48 -13.92
C GLN A 376 -36.36 -35.95 -13.98
N SER A 377 -37.54 -35.33 -13.81
CA SER A 377 -37.77 -33.88 -13.95
C SER A 377 -36.87 -33.05 -13.02
N GLU A 378 -36.02 -32.21 -13.61
CA GLU A 378 -34.85 -31.58 -12.98
C GLU A 378 -35.05 -30.10 -12.61
N ALA A 379 -36.24 -29.55 -12.85
CA ALA A 379 -36.49 -28.09 -12.85
C ALA A 379 -36.09 -27.38 -11.54
N ALA A 380 -36.36 -27.98 -10.38
CA ALA A 380 -36.07 -27.37 -9.07
C ALA A 380 -34.57 -27.34 -8.72
N LEU A 381 -33.78 -28.31 -9.20
CA LEU A 381 -32.33 -28.33 -8.95
C LEU A 381 -31.59 -27.39 -9.91
N VAL A 382 -32.07 -27.26 -11.15
CA VAL A 382 -31.57 -26.30 -12.12
C VAL A 382 -31.81 -24.87 -11.63
N GLU A 383 -33.01 -24.57 -11.13
CA GLU A 383 -33.36 -23.26 -10.55
C GLU A 383 -32.47 -22.93 -9.34
N ALA A 384 -32.31 -23.86 -8.39
CA ALA A 384 -31.43 -23.68 -7.24
C ALA A 384 -29.94 -23.52 -7.64
N HIS A 385 -29.49 -24.18 -8.70
CA HIS A 385 -28.14 -24.01 -9.24
C HIS A 385 -27.94 -22.60 -9.82
N GLU A 386 -28.90 -22.10 -10.60
CA GLU A 386 -28.85 -20.75 -11.17
C GLU A 386 -28.84 -19.65 -10.11
N GLU A 387 -29.64 -19.81 -9.04
CA GLU A 387 -29.69 -18.88 -7.91
C GLU A 387 -28.37 -18.85 -7.11
N LEU A 388 -27.80 -20.02 -6.82
CA LEU A 388 -26.49 -20.13 -6.13
C LEU A 388 -25.36 -19.58 -6.98
N GLN A 389 -25.42 -19.79 -8.30
CA GLN A 389 -24.44 -19.26 -9.26
C GLN A 389 -24.54 -17.74 -9.36
N HIS A 390 -25.75 -17.19 -9.39
CA HIS A 390 -25.97 -15.75 -9.33
C HIS A 390 -25.43 -15.14 -8.03
N THR A 391 -25.76 -15.74 -6.89
CA THR A 391 -25.31 -15.30 -5.56
C THR A 391 -23.78 -15.33 -5.44
N LYS A 392 -23.14 -16.40 -5.94
CA LYS A 392 -21.67 -16.51 -6.00
C LYS A 392 -21.06 -15.37 -6.82
N ASN A 393 -21.57 -15.12 -8.03
CA ASN A 393 -21.03 -14.10 -8.92
C ASN A 393 -21.14 -12.70 -8.29
N THR A 394 -22.29 -12.40 -7.66
CA THR A 394 -22.53 -11.14 -6.97
C THR A 394 -21.58 -10.95 -5.77
N LEU A 395 -21.38 -11.99 -4.95
CA LEU A 395 -20.44 -11.95 -3.82
C LEU A 395 -18.99 -11.76 -4.29
N GLN A 396 -18.58 -12.45 -5.36
CA GLN A 396 -17.23 -12.32 -5.92
C GLN A 396 -16.98 -10.94 -6.51
N GLU A 397 -17.97 -10.36 -7.20
CA GLU A 397 -17.85 -9.03 -7.77
C GLU A 397 -17.74 -7.96 -6.68
N ASN A 398 -18.54 -8.08 -5.61
CA ASN A 398 -18.49 -7.16 -4.47
C ASN A 398 -17.17 -7.28 -3.71
N LEU A 399 -16.73 -8.50 -3.37
CA LEU A 399 -15.47 -8.73 -2.66
C LEU A 399 -14.25 -8.30 -3.48
N ARG A 400 -14.26 -8.52 -4.80
CA ARG A 400 -13.19 -8.09 -5.70
C ARG A 400 -13.05 -6.56 -5.77
N LYS A 401 -14.15 -5.82 -5.62
CA LYS A 401 -14.17 -4.34 -5.67
C LYS A 401 -13.81 -3.72 -4.33
N GLU A 402 -14.40 -4.21 -3.24
CA GLU A 402 -14.35 -3.56 -1.93
C GLU A 402 -13.12 -3.97 -1.09
N LEU A 403 -12.67 -5.23 -1.19
CA LEU A 403 -11.58 -5.75 -0.35
C LEU A 403 -10.23 -5.06 -0.58
N PRO A 404 -9.79 -4.78 -1.83
CA PRO A 404 -8.53 -4.06 -2.07
C PRO A 404 -8.57 -2.61 -1.58
N VAL A 405 -9.73 -1.95 -1.70
CA VAL A 405 -9.94 -0.56 -1.25
C VAL A 405 -9.84 -0.51 0.28
N LEU A 406 -10.52 -1.43 0.96
CA LEU A 406 -10.46 -1.56 2.41
C LEU A 406 -9.03 -1.84 2.89
N ASN A 407 -8.33 -2.81 2.30
CA ASN A 407 -6.94 -3.11 2.63
C ASN A 407 -6.03 -1.88 2.45
N LYS A 408 -6.23 -1.11 1.39
CA LYS A 408 -5.45 0.11 1.15
C LYS A 408 -5.73 1.21 2.18
N GLN A 409 -6.99 1.40 2.58
CA GLN A 409 -7.36 2.35 3.62
C GLN A 409 -6.77 1.96 4.97
N ILE A 410 -6.81 0.66 5.31
CA ILE A 410 -6.19 0.12 6.52
C ILE A 410 -4.67 0.39 6.53
N GLU A 411 -3.98 0.16 5.42
CA GLU A 411 -2.54 0.47 5.29
C GLU A 411 -2.23 1.94 5.55
N ASN A 412 -3.01 2.86 4.99
CA ASN A 412 -2.81 4.29 5.17
C ASN A 412 -3.01 4.72 6.63
N VAL A 413 -4.05 4.19 7.29
CA VAL A 413 -4.32 4.46 8.71
C VAL A 413 -3.22 3.88 9.59
N LEU A 414 -2.76 2.67 9.30
CA LEU A 414 -1.63 2.03 9.99
C LEU A 414 -0.34 2.84 9.83
N PHE A 415 -0.02 3.28 8.62
CA PHE A 415 1.18 4.08 8.36
C PHE A 415 1.15 5.41 9.13
N ALA A 416 0.00 6.09 9.14
CA ALA A 416 -0.19 7.32 9.91
C ALA A 416 -0.06 7.08 11.42
N ALA A 417 -0.65 5.99 11.93
CA ALA A 417 -0.57 5.61 13.33
C ALA A 417 0.88 5.31 13.76
N VAL A 418 1.62 4.52 12.97
CA VAL A 418 3.02 4.20 13.23
C VAL A 418 3.90 5.46 13.16
N SER A 419 3.69 6.32 12.16
CA SER A 419 4.44 7.57 12.02
C SER A 419 4.20 8.50 13.22
N TYR A 420 2.95 8.64 13.66
CA TYR A 420 2.61 9.43 14.84
C TYR A 420 3.28 8.88 16.10
N VAL A 421 3.23 7.56 16.29
CA VAL A 421 3.89 6.87 17.40
C VAL A 421 5.40 7.13 17.39
N GLN A 422 6.07 7.02 16.24
CA GLN A 422 7.51 7.30 16.09
C GLN A 422 7.86 8.74 16.44
N VAL A 423 7.04 9.71 16.00
CA VAL A 423 7.26 11.13 16.33
C VAL A 423 7.09 11.38 17.82
N VAL A 424 6.09 10.78 18.45
CA VAL A 424 5.83 10.93 19.90
C VAL A 424 6.98 10.32 20.72
N THR A 425 7.42 9.11 20.40
CA THR A 425 8.54 8.46 21.12
C THR A 425 9.85 9.23 20.94
N ALA A 426 10.14 9.73 19.74
CA ALA A 426 11.32 10.55 19.47
C ALA A 426 11.28 11.90 20.20
N LYS A 427 10.12 12.56 20.28
CA LYS A 427 9.95 13.82 21.03
C LYS A 427 10.12 13.62 22.53
N MET A 428 9.64 12.52 23.08
CA MET A 428 9.82 12.21 24.50
C MET A 428 11.29 11.95 24.83
N THR A 429 11.95 11.08 24.08
CA THR A 429 13.37 10.74 24.31
C THR A 429 14.29 11.95 24.12
N SER A 430 14.08 12.76 23.07
CA SER A 430 14.87 13.98 22.85
C SER A 430 14.67 15.03 23.95
N ARG A 431 13.45 15.19 24.46
CA ARG A 431 13.15 16.16 25.51
C ARG A 431 13.70 15.73 26.87
N GLU A 432 13.65 14.44 27.19
CA GLU A 432 14.30 13.89 28.38
C GLU A 432 15.81 14.17 28.35
N VAL A 433 16.47 13.90 27.23
CA VAL A 433 17.89 14.18 27.01
C VAL A 433 18.21 15.68 27.10
N LEU A 434 17.38 16.55 26.53
CA LEU A 434 17.57 18.00 26.56
C LEU A 434 17.35 18.57 27.97
N SER A 435 16.34 18.10 28.71
CA SER A 435 16.06 18.52 30.08
C SER A 435 17.17 18.06 31.03
N MET A 436 17.66 16.82 30.88
CA MET A 436 18.85 16.33 31.59
C MET A 436 20.07 17.19 31.29
N ARG A 437 20.35 17.50 30.02
CA ARG A 437 21.49 18.35 29.63
C ARG A 437 21.41 19.75 30.27
N LYS A 438 20.23 20.37 30.28
CA LYS A 438 20.01 21.69 30.92
C LYS A 438 20.19 21.65 32.44
N VAL A 439 19.75 20.59 33.10
CA VAL A 439 20.00 20.40 34.54
C VAL A 439 21.50 20.23 34.81
N MET A 440 22.19 19.44 33.99
CA MET A 440 23.64 19.27 34.09
C MET A 440 24.43 20.56 33.79
N GLU A 441 23.99 21.37 32.84
CA GLU A 441 24.60 22.67 32.53
C GLU A 441 24.39 23.68 33.66
N LYS A 442 23.21 23.70 34.29
CA LYS A 442 22.95 24.53 35.48
C LYS A 442 23.76 24.08 36.69
N ALA A 443 23.92 22.77 36.91
CA ALA A 443 24.79 22.25 37.96
C ALA A 443 26.26 22.67 37.74
N ARG A 444 26.73 22.68 36.49
CA ARG A 444 28.09 23.16 36.11
C ARG A 444 28.30 24.67 36.29
N GLN A 445 27.24 25.47 36.33
CA GLN A 445 27.30 26.93 36.47
C GLN A 445 27.09 27.41 37.91
N SER A 446 26.78 26.51 38.86
CA SER A 446 26.65 26.85 40.28
C SER A 446 28.02 27.20 40.88
N PRO A 447 28.17 28.21 41.76
CA PRO A 447 29.48 28.68 42.25
C PRO A 447 30.22 27.70 43.17
N ALA A 448 29.60 26.58 43.53
CA ALA A 448 30.16 25.58 44.41
C ALA A 448 30.81 24.44 43.62
N GLY A 449 32.09 24.63 43.26
CA GLY A 449 33.03 23.55 42.92
C GLY A 449 32.81 22.84 41.59
N LYS A 450 33.90 22.63 40.85
CA LYS A 450 33.91 21.78 39.64
C LYS A 450 33.25 20.42 39.94
N PRO A 451 32.39 19.87 39.06
CA PRO A 451 31.84 18.54 39.28
C PRO A 451 32.94 17.50 39.12
N THR A 452 33.32 16.85 40.22
CA THR A 452 34.30 15.75 40.28
C THR A 452 33.65 14.39 40.06
N LEU A 453 32.82 14.25 39.02
CA LEU A 453 32.49 12.94 38.48
C LEU A 453 32.18 13.07 36.99
N ASP A 454 33.07 12.56 36.16
CA ASP A 454 32.84 12.51 34.71
C ASP A 454 31.68 11.55 34.39
N LEU A 455 30.96 11.80 33.29
CA LEU A 455 29.87 10.97 32.75
C LEU A 455 30.20 9.48 32.65
N VAL A 456 31.49 9.16 32.51
CA VAL A 456 32.03 7.80 32.50
C VAL A 456 31.99 7.18 33.89
N GLU A 457 32.31 7.93 34.94
CA GLU A 457 32.32 7.47 36.33
C GLU A 457 30.90 7.33 36.89
N TRP A 458 29.99 8.24 36.51
CA TRP A 458 28.57 8.13 36.91
C TRP A 458 27.91 6.92 36.28
N ARG A 459 28.17 6.65 34.98
CA ARG A 459 27.70 5.43 34.33
C ARG A 459 28.27 4.17 34.97
N LYS A 460 29.55 4.16 35.33
CA LYS A 460 30.16 3.04 36.06
C LYS A 460 29.51 2.83 37.42
N PHE A 461 29.19 3.90 38.14
CA PHE A 461 28.49 3.83 39.43
C PHE A 461 27.08 3.25 39.30
N VAL A 462 26.28 3.74 38.33
CA VAL A 462 24.93 3.24 38.05
C VAL A 462 24.97 1.77 37.59
N GLU A 463 25.92 1.39 36.74
CA GLU A 463 26.12 0.00 36.32
C GLU A 463 26.57 -0.89 37.49
N HIS A 464 27.38 -0.38 38.42
CA HIS A 464 27.79 -1.12 39.61
C HIS A 464 26.62 -1.36 40.59
N ILE A 465 25.73 -0.37 40.76
CA ILE A 465 24.48 -0.54 41.52
C ILE A 465 23.55 -1.53 40.81
N ARG A 466 23.38 -1.41 39.49
CA ARG A 466 22.58 -2.33 38.67
C ARG A 466 23.08 -3.78 38.76
N ALA A 467 24.40 -3.99 38.71
CA ALA A 467 25.04 -5.30 38.85
C ALA A 467 24.87 -5.90 40.26
N ARG A 468 24.84 -5.07 41.31
CA ARG A 468 24.56 -5.54 42.67
C ARG A 468 23.09 -5.90 42.88
N VAL A 469 22.17 -5.10 42.36
CA VAL A 469 20.73 -5.37 42.46
C VAL A 469 20.35 -6.65 41.70
N THR A 470 20.99 -6.93 40.57
CA THR A 470 20.81 -8.17 39.80
C THR A 470 21.46 -9.39 40.48
N ASN A 471 22.66 -9.26 41.05
CA ASN A 471 23.31 -10.34 41.81
C ASN A 471 22.62 -10.66 43.15
N SER A 472 21.94 -9.69 43.78
CA SER A 472 21.14 -9.94 44.99
C SER A 472 19.86 -10.71 44.72
N GLN A 473 19.34 -10.72 43.48
CA GLN A 473 18.23 -11.62 43.10
C GLN A 473 18.70 -13.06 42.84
N SER A 474 19.99 -13.26 42.52
CA SER A 474 20.59 -14.59 42.36
C SER A 474 20.96 -15.25 43.69
N GLN A 475 21.16 -14.49 44.77
CA GLN A 475 21.53 -15.02 46.09
C GLN A 475 20.36 -15.44 46.99
N VAL A 476 19.11 -15.23 46.58
CA VAL A 476 17.93 -15.79 47.29
C VAL A 476 17.67 -17.25 46.90
N ALA A 477 18.42 -17.82 45.95
CA ALA A 477 18.22 -19.19 45.45
C ALA A 477 19.13 -20.27 46.10
N SER A 478 19.79 -20.00 47.23
CA SER A 478 20.62 -21.02 47.88
C SER A 478 20.71 -20.85 49.40
N ILE A 479 19.73 -21.43 50.10
CA ILE A 479 19.92 -21.95 51.47
C ILE A 479 19.96 -23.49 51.36
N PRO A 480 20.96 -24.20 51.92
CA PRO A 480 21.08 -25.66 51.77
C PRO A 480 20.18 -26.44 52.73
N ASN A 481 19.65 -27.55 52.22
CA ASN A 481 18.93 -28.60 52.95
C ASN A 481 19.80 -29.31 54.01
N ALA A 482 19.23 -29.56 55.20
CA ALA A 482 19.57 -30.69 56.07
C ALA A 482 18.31 -31.01 56.91
N GLY A 483 17.52 -32.03 56.55
CA GLY A 483 17.55 -33.37 57.18
C GLY A 483 16.87 -33.33 58.56
N GLY A 484 15.78 -34.01 58.89
CA GLY A 484 15.19 -35.27 58.43
C GLY A 484 14.55 -35.91 59.69
N ALA A 485 13.50 -36.71 59.47
CA ALA A 485 12.88 -37.66 60.41
C ALA A 485 11.80 -37.17 61.42
N SER A 486 10.55 -37.44 61.02
CA SER A 486 9.66 -38.43 61.62
C SER A 486 8.64 -38.02 62.71
N ARG A 487 7.39 -38.45 62.43
CA ARG A 487 6.39 -39.03 63.35
C ARG A 487 5.57 -38.09 64.25
N ILE A 488 4.28 -37.94 63.95
CA ILE A 488 3.17 -38.72 64.56
C ILE A 488 1.80 -38.24 64.10
N SER A 489 0.94 -39.24 63.92
CA SER A 489 -0.46 -39.29 63.55
C SER A 489 -1.48 -38.75 64.57
N ARG A 490 -2.63 -38.30 64.04
CA ARG A 490 -4.03 -38.51 64.47
C ARG A 490 -4.44 -38.28 65.94
N SER A 491 -5.47 -37.43 66.10
CA SER A 491 -6.75 -37.68 66.81
C SER A 491 -7.64 -36.42 66.69
N SER A 492 -8.82 -36.46 66.06
CA SER A 492 -10.17 -36.81 66.61
C SER A 492 -10.59 -35.89 67.77
N SER A 493 -11.81 -35.38 67.94
CA SER A 493 -13.16 -35.70 67.45
C SER A 493 -14.08 -34.55 67.91
N ALA A 494 -15.25 -34.33 67.30
CA ALA A 494 -16.59 -34.54 67.90
C ALA A 494 -17.44 -33.28 67.60
N ALA A 495 -18.74 -33.27 67.32
CA ALA A 495 -19.76 -34.29 67.14
C ALA A 495 -20.96 -33.64 66.40
N ARG A 496 -21.77 -34.49 65.73
CA ARG A 496 -23.26 -34.55 65.67
C ARG A 496 -24.08 -33.24 65.72
N SER A 497 -25.25 -33.05 65.10
CA SER A 497 -26.20 -33.77 64.23
C SER A 497 -27.58 -33.16 64.57
N GLY A 498 -28.47 -32.98 63.59
CA GLY A 498 -29.89 -32.61 63.79
C GLY A 498 -30.25 -31.37 62.97
N ARG A 499 -30.98 -31.43 61.85
CA ARG A 499 -32.44 -31.71 61.70
C ARG A 499 -33.23 -31.01 62.83
N ASP A 500 -34.18 -30.12 62.59
CA ASP A 500 -35.27 -30.21 61.63
C ASP A 500 -35.96 -28.84 61.46
N SER A 501 -36.51 -28.64 60.25
CA SER A 501 -37.87 -28.13 59.95
C SER A 501 -38.47 -26.93 60.72
N SER A 502 -38.68 -25.86 59.93
CA SER A 502 -39.99 -25.25 59.59
C SER A 502 -40.81 -24.44 60.62
N GLU A 503 -41.33 -23.34 60.07
CA GLU A 503 -42.58 -22.60 60.37
C GLU A 503 -42.57 -21.34 61.28
N LYS A 504 -42.79 -20.22 60.57
CA LYS A 504 -43.84 -19.19 60.73
C LYS A 504 -43.79 -18.16 61.87
N GLN A 505 -43.85 -16.91 61.38
CA GLN A 505 -44.71 -15.81 61.81
C GLN A 505 -44.54 -15.27 63.23
N THR A 506 -43.97 -14.07 63.31
CA THR A 506 -44.73 -12.88 63.72
C THR A 506 -44.16 -11.64 63.04
#